data_AF-A0AAV6J361-F1
#
_entry.id   AF-A0AAV6J361-F1
#
_cell.length_a   1.000
_cell.length_b   1.000
_cell.length_c   1.000
_cell.angle_alpha   90.00
_cell.angle_beta   90.00
_cell.angle_gamma   90.00
#
_symmetry.space_group_name_H-M   'P 1'
#
loop_
_entity.id
_entity.type
_entity.pdbx_description
1 polymer ?
#
loop_
_entity_poly.entity_id
_entity_poly.type
_entity_poly.pdbx_seq_one_letter_code
_entity_poly.pdbx_strand_id
1 'polypeptide(L)'
;MPPFRFVMPLDLGAKGSCQIGGNVSTNAGGLRFVRYGSLHGNVLAYLVRLNNLSGLEAVLANGTVLDMLGTLRKDNTGYDLKHLFIGSEGSLGIISKVSILTPPKLSSVNLAFLACKDYVSCQNLLLEAKRKLGNILSAFEFLDSHSMDLVSFLR
;
A
#
# COMPACT_ATOMS: atom_id res chain seq x y z
N MET A 1 -11.84 17.45 -7.61
CA MET A 1 -11.53 17.14 -6.19
C MET A 1 -12.21 15.81 -5.87
N PRO A 2 -11.58 14.84 -5.16
CA PRO A 2 -12.28 13.62 -4.80
C PRO A 2 -13.51 13.96 -3.95
N PRO A 3 -14.70 13.39 -4.22
CA PRO A 3 -15.94 13.77 -3.54
C PRO A 3 -15.98 13.37 -2.05
N PHE A 4 -15.03 12.56 -1.59
CA PHE A 4 -15.00 11.99 -0.24
C PHE A 4 -13.84 12.54 0.61
N ARG A 5 -14.08 12.70 1.91
CA ARG A 5 -13.10 13.21 2.91
C ARG A 5 -12.03 12.17 3.31
N PHE A 6 -11.72 11.21 2.44
CA PHE A 6 -10.83 10.08 2.71
C PHE A 6 -9.79 9.92 1.59
N VAL A 7 -8.70 9.23 1.89
CA VAL A 7 -7.64 8.88 0.93
C VAL A 7 -7.28 7.41 1.04
N MET A 8 -6.71 6.83 -0.02
CA MET A 8 -6.15 5.48 0.06
C MET A 8 -4.94 5.46 1.02
N PRO A 9 -4.77 4.39 1.82
CA PRO A 9 -3.62 4.24 2.73
C PRO A 9 -2.32 3.90 1.98
N LEU A 10 -2.39 3.72 0.66
CA LEU A 10 -1.30 3.35 -0.23
C LEU A 10 -1.21 4.36 -1.38
N ASP A 11 0.01 4.73 -1.77
CA ASP A 11 0.26 5.55 -2.96
C ASP A 11 1.57 5.12 -3.65
N LEU A 12 1.55 4.99 -4.97
CA LEU A 12 2.61 4.35 -5.78
C LEU A 12 2.87 5.16 -7.05
N GLY A 13 4.07 5.04 -7.63
CA GLY A 13 4.36 5.62 -8.96
C GLY A 13 3.43 5.06 -10.05
N ALA A 14 3.07 3.78 -9.95
CA ALA A 14 2.18 3.08 -10.88
C ALA A 14 0.68 3.36 -10.67
N LYS A 15 0.28 4.37 -9.87
CA LYS A 15 -1.13 4.63 -9.51
C LYS A 15 -2.09 4.80 -10.70
N GLY A 16 -1.57 5.14 -11.89
CA GLY A 16 -2.35 5.29 -13.11
C GLY A 16 -2.75 3.98 -13.79
N SER A 17 -2.13 2.85 -13.43
CA SER A 17 -2.35 1.54 -14.06
C SER A 17 -2.51 0.39 -13.06
N CYS A 18 -1.95 0.50 -11.86
CA CYS A 18 -2.02 -0.56 -10.86
C CYS A 18 -3.46 -0.79 -10.38
N GLN A 19 -3.83 -2.05 -10.18
CA GLN A 19 -5.13 -2.43 -9.64
C GLN A 19 -5.02 -2.79 -8.17
N ILE A 20 -6.09 -2.54 -7.40
CA ILE A 20 -6.09 -2.80 -5.95
C ILE A 20 -5.86 -4.28 -5.59
N GLY A 21 -6.40 -5.21 -6.40
CA GLY A 21 -6.15 -6.64 -6.22
C GLY A 21 -4.67 -6.99 -6.37
N GLY A 22 -3.99 -6.41 -7.37
CA GLY A 22 -2.56 -6.55 -7.57
C GLY A 22 -1.75 -5.99 -6.40
N ASN A 23 -2.10 -4.79 -5.92
CA ASN A 23 -1.44 -4.17 -4.77
C ASN A 23 -1.53 -5.04 -3.51
N VAL A 24 -2.69 -5.65 -3.24
CA VAL A 24 -2.87 -6.57 -2.11
C VAL A 24 -2.08 -7.86 -2.34
N SER A 25 -2.16 -8.42 -3.56
CA SER A 25 -1.48 -9.65 -3.94
C SER A 25 0.04 -9.56 -3.80
N THR A 26 0.64 -8.39 -4.05
CA THR A 26 2.08 -8.16 -3.92
C THR A 26 2.50 -7.52 -2.60
N ASN A 27 1.56 -7.29 -1.67
CA ASN A 27 1.80 -6.54 -0.43
C ASN A 27 2.48 -5.18 -0.67
N ALA A 28 1.95 -4.41 -1.63
CA ALA A 28 2.56 -3.16 -2.07
C ALA A 28 2.77 -2.16 -0.92
N GLY A 29 3.96 -1.55 -0.89
CA GLY A 29 4.37 -0.59 0.14
C GLY A 29 4.04 0.86 -0.21
N GLY A 30 4.88 1.49 -1.04
CA GLY A 30 4.64 2.82 -1.60
C GLY A 30 5.02 4.01 -0.71
N LEU A 31 4.82 5.21 -1.27
CA LEU A 31 5.35 6.48 -0.78
C LEU A 31 4.84 6.90 0.60
N ARG A 32 3.67 6.36 1.00
CA ARG A 32 2.99 6.73 2.25
C ARG A 32 3.01 5.62 3.30
N PHE A 33 3.81 4.58 3.07
CA PHE A 33 3.95 3.45 3.97
C PHE A 33 4.40 3.85 5.38
N VAL A 34 5.29 4.86 5.49
CA VAL A 34 5.77 5.38 6.78
C VAL A 34 4.62 5.84 7.68
N ARG A 35 3.55 6.39 7.11
CA ARG A 35 2.42 6.93 7.88
C ARG A 35 1.29 5.95 8.09
N TYR A 36 0.94 5.19 7.05
CA TYR A 36 -0.22 4.31 7.09
C TYR A 36 0.13 2.85 7.34
N GLY A 37 1.39 2.46 7.19
CA GLY A 37 1.85 1.09 7.39
C GLY A 37 1.47 0.14 6.26
N SER A 38 1.70 -1.15 6.51
CA SER A 38 1.45 -2.22 5.54
C SER A 38 -0.04 -2.43 5.25
N LEU A 39 -0.31 -2.98 4.07
CA LEU A 39 -1.63 -3.51 3.73
C LEU A 39 -2.11 -4.59 4.71
N HIS A 40 -1.21 -5.33 5.39
CA HIS A 40 -1.63 -6.22 6.49
C HIS A 40 -2.41 -5.51 7.60
N GLY A 41 -2.10 -4.24 7.90
CA GLY A 41 -2.81 -3.47 8.93
C GLY A 41 -3.99 -2.67 8.40
N ASN A 42 -4.01 -2.32 7.11
CA ASN A 42 -5.03 -1.47 6.51
C ASN A 42 -6.12 -2.23 5.77
N VAL A 43 -5.86 -3.47 5.36
CA VAL A 43 -6.84 -4.28 4.66
C VAL A 43 -7.68 -5.03 5.68
N LEU A 44 -8.97 -4.65 5.74
CA LEU A 44 -9.92 -5.20 6.70
C LEU A 44 -10.40 -6.57 6.25
N ALA A 45 -10.63 -6.74 4.95
CA ALA A 45 -11.05 -7.98 4.34
C ALA A 45 -10.83 -7.99 2.82
N TYR A 46 -10.88 -9.16 2.19
CA TYR A 46 -11.00 -9.31 0.74
C TYR A 46 -11.79 -10.58 0.41
N LEU A 47 -12.49 -10.55 -0.71
CA LEU A 47 -12.95 -11.78 -1.35
C LEU A 47 -11.82 -12.34 -2.18
N VAL A 48 -11.39 -13.53 -1.81
CA VAL A 48 -10.47 -14.31 -2.60
C VAL A 48 -11.23 -15.39 -3.32
N ARG A 49 -10.91 -15.51 -4.59
CA ARG A 49 -11.43 -16.48 -5.53
C ARG A 49 -10.22 -17.36 -5.90
N LEU A 50 -10.11 -18.55 -5.30
CA LEU A 50 -8.88 -19.36 -5.32
C LEU A 50 -8.40 -19.64 -6.75
N ASN A 51 -7.12 -19.43 -7.03
CA ASN A 51 -6.50 -19.56 -8.35
C ASN A 51 -5.79 -20.90 -8.39
N ASN A 52 -6.12 -21.71 -9.39
CA ASN A 52 -5.22 -22.75 -9.87
C ASN A 52 -4.64 -22.23 -11.20
N LEU A 53 -3.38 -22.49 -11.46
CA LEU A 53 -2.77 -22.27 -12.78
C LEU A 53 -3.52 -23.06 -13.86
N SER A 54 -4.55 -22.44 -14.47
CA SER A 54 -5.20 -22.78 -15.76
C SER A 54 -6.57 -22.09 -15.85
N GLY A 55 -6.66 -20.95 -16.56
CA GLY A 55 -7.92 -20.31 -16.98
C GLY A 55 -8.90 -19.90 -15.86
N LEU A 56 -8.91 -18.63 -15.45
CA LEU A 56 -9.80 -18.10 -14.41
C LEU A 56 -10.20 -16.64 -14.75
N GLU A 57 -11.42 -16.11 -14.61
CA GLU A 57 -12.56 -16.35 -13.70
C GLU A 57 -12.79 -17.76 -13.12
N ALA A 58 -12.54 -18.06 -11.83
CA ALA A 58 -13.15 -19.25 -11.18
C ALA A 58 -13.18 -19.16 -9.64
N VAL A 59 -14.29 -19.29 -8.89
CA VAL A 59 -15.11 -20.50 -8.67
C VAL A 59 -14.11 -21.57 -8.19
N LEU A 60 -14.16 -22.01 -6.92
CA LEU A 60 -13.39 -23.20 -6.45
C LEU A 60 -13.60 -24.36 -7.45
N ALA A 61 -12.89 -25.49 -7.34
CA ALA A 61 -13.13 -26.63 -8.26
C ALA A 61 -14.62 -27.14 -8.26
N ASN A 62 -15.45 -26.65 -7.32
CA ASN A 62 -16.92 -26.75 -7.26
C ASN A 62 -17.68 -25.40 -7.31
N GLY A 63 -16.99 -24.27 -7.38
CA GLY A 63 -17.55 -22.91 -7.34
C GLY A 63 -17.60 -22.20 -6.00
N THR A 64 -17.16 -22.83 -4.92
CA THR A 64 -17.08 -22.21 -3.60
C THR A 64 -16.27 -20.88 -3.65
N VAL A 65 -16.86 -19.87 -3.02
CA VAL A 65 -16.27 -18.56 -2.79
C VAL A 65 -15.85 -18.54 -1.34
N LEU A 66 -14.58 -18.21 -1.06
CA LEU A 66 -14.15 -18.00 0.32
C LEU A 66 -14.56 -16.58 0.72
N ASP A 67 -15.70 -16.48 1.40
CA ASP A 67 -16.20 -15.20 1.88
C ASP A 67 -15.55 -14.83 3.21
N MET A 68 -14.61 -13.89 3.13
CA MET A 68 -13.97 -13.26 4.28
C MET A 68 -14.28 -11.76 4.34
N LEU A 69 -15.41 -11.30 3.77
CA LEU A 69 -15.83 -9.88 3.79
C LEU A 69 -16.31 -9.44 5.18
N GLY A 70 -15.39 -9.38 6.14
CA GLY A 70 -15.56 -8.62 7.36
C GLY A 70 -15.26 -7.13 7.11
N THR A 71 -16.19 -6.24 7.43
CA THR A 71 -15.91 -4.78 7.48
C THR A 71 -15.47 -4.34 8.87
N LEU A 72 -15.32 -5.28 9.80
CA LEU A 72 -14.96 -5.01 11.19
C LEU A 72 -13.48 -4.67 11.29
N ARG A 73 -13.17 -3.63 12.08
CA ARG A 73 -11.78 -3.23 12.37
C ARG A 73 -11.05 -4.27 13.22
N LYS A 74 -11.79 -5.00 14.05
CA LYS A 74 -11.27 -6.06 14.91
C LYS A 74 -12.23 -7.23 14.85
N ASP A 75 -11.70 -8.35 14.39
CA ASP A 75 -12.39 -9.63 14.35
C ASP A 75 -11.37 -10.72 14.69
N ASN A 76 -11.63 -11.44 15.77
CA ASN A 76 -10.73 -12.44 16.33
C ASN A 76 -11.35 -13.84 16.32
N THR A 77 -12.37 -14.07 15.48
CA THR A 77 -13.03 -15.39 15.39
C THR A 77 -12.24 -16.33 14.48
N GLY A 78 -11.27 -17.04 15.06
CA GLY A 78 -10.48 -18.06 14.36
C GLY A 78 -9.23 -17.50 13.67
N TYR A 79 -8.78 -18.20 12.63
CA TYR A 79 -7.56 -17.83 11.91
C TYR A 79 -7.78 -16.67 10.96
N ASP A 80 -6.79 -15.79 10.91
CA ASP A 80 -6.81 -14.66 10.00
C ASP A 80 -6.34 -15.05 8.59
N LEU A 81 -7.14 -15.89 7.94
CA LEU A 81 -6.84 -16.49 6.62
C LEU A 81 -6.60 -15.44 5.54
N LYS A 82 -7.06 -14.19 5.75
CA LYS A 82 -6.80 -13.09 4.85
C LYS A 82 -5.28 -12.97 4.62
N HIS A 83 -4.48 -12.94 5.69
CA HIS A 83 -3.04 -12.71 5.62
C HIS A 83 -2.26 -13.64 4.69
N LEU A 84 -2.79 -14.84 4.39
CA LEU A 84 -2.17 -15.75 3.43
C LEU A 84 -2.20 -15.21 1.99
N PHE A 85 -3.20 -14.41 1.63
CA PHE A 85 -3.36 -13.89 0.27
C PHE A 85 -2.67 -12.55 0.03
N ILE A 86 -2.39 -11.78 1.09
CA ILE A 86 -1.52 -10.59 0.97
C ILE A 86 -0.09 -11.07 0.74
N GLY A 87 0.53 -10.62 -0.36
CA GLY A 87 1.87 -11.09 -0.73
C GLY A 87 1.90 -12.48 -1.37
N SER A 88 0.74 -13.07 -1.70
CA SER A 88 0.68 -14.38 -2.37
C SER A 88 1.00 -14.34 -3.87
N GLU A 89 1.04 -13.14 -4.46
CA GLU A 89 1.32 -12.93 -5.90
C GLU A 89 0.39 -13.73 -6.84
N GLY A 90 -0.81 -14.06 -6.37
CA GLY A 90 -1.83 -14.76 -7.14
C GLY A 90 -1.69 -16.29 -7.13
N SER A 91 -0.68 -16.82 -6.44
CA SER A 91 -0.40 -18.26 -6.34
C SER A 91 -1.46 -19.04 -5.55
N LEU A 92 -2.13 -18.39 -4.61
CA LEU A 92 -3.17 -19.00 -3.78
C LEU A 92 -4.59 -18.64 -4.27
N GLY A 93 -4.73 -17.58 -5.07
CA GLY A 93 -6.02 -16.90 -5.22
C GLY A 93 -6.00 -15.65 -6.07
N ILE A 94 -7.09 -15.44 -6.81
CA ILE A 94 -7.45 -14.16 -7.42
C ILE A 94 -8.23 -13.34 -6.41
N ILE A 95 -7.71 -12.16 -6.09
CA ILE A 95 -8.42 -11.19 -5.26
C ILE A 95 -9.46 -10.49 -6.13
N SER A 96 -10.75 -10.67 -5.80
CA SER A 96 -11.87 -10.17 -6.61
C SER A 96 -12.58 -8.96 -6.00
N LYS A 97 -12.58 -8.86 -4.66
CA LYS A 97 -13.05 -7.66 -3.94
C LYS A 97 -12.12 -7.36 -2.79
N VAL A 98 -11.97 -6.09 -2.45
CA VAL A 98 -11.13 -5.63 -1.32
C VAL A 98 -11.93 -4.65 -0.47
N SER A 99 -11.99 -4.91 0.82
CA SER A 99 -12.44 -3.97 1.85
C SER A 99 -11.20 -3.36 2.52
N ILE A 100 -11.02 -2.06 2.34
CA ILE A 100 -9.83 -1.35 2.80
C ILE A 100 -10.21 -0.20 3.73
N LEU A 101 -9.49 -0.08 4.83
CA LEU A 101 -9.60 1.05 5.74
C LEU A 101 -8.98 2.27 5.07
N THR A 102 -9.79 3.28 4.79
CA THR A 102 -9.31 4.55 4.24
C THR A 102 -9.11 5.57 5.37
N PRO A 103 -7.91 6.12 5.55
CA PRO A 103 -7.70 7.21 6.49
C PRO A 103 -8.39 8.50 6.02
N PRO A 104 -8.79 9.38 6.96
CA PRO A 104 -9.32 10.68 6.61
C PRO A 104 -8.26 11.49 5.84
N LYS A 105 -8.73 12.30 4.90
CA LYS A 105 -7.88 13.23 4.17
C LYS A 105 -7.29 14.24 5.15
N LEU A 106 -5.97 14.44 5.06
CA LEU A 106 -5.26 15.43 5.86
C LEU A 106 -5.73 16.85 5.52
N SER A 107 -5.90 17.68 6.55
CA SER A 107 -6.26 19.10 6.40
C SER A 107 -5.14 19.95 5.80
N SER A 108 -3.89 19.52 5.96
CA SER A 108 -2.70 20.18 5.41
C SER A 108 -1.69 19.14 4.91
N VAL A 109 -1.01 19.46 3.81
CA VAL A 109 0.05 18.67 3.21
C VAL A 109 1.19 19.61 2.84
N ASN A 110 2.38 19.33 3.35
CA ASN A 110 3.60 20.11 3.08
C ASN A 110 4.65 19.20 2.45
N LEU A 111 5.42 19.73 1.51
CA LEU A 111 6.52 19.03 0.84
C LEU A 111 7.79 19.87 0.96
N ALA A 112 8.88 19.23 1.38
CA ALA A 112 10.21 19.82 1.38
C ALA A 112 11.11 18.96 0.50
N PHE A 113 11.82 19.59 -0.43
CA PHE A 113 12.84 18.96 -1.27
C PHE A 113 14.19 19.56 -0.88
N LEU A 114 15.08 18.75 -0.31
CA LEU A 114 16.29 19.23 0.37
C LEU A 114 17.52 18.55 -0.24
N ALA A 115 18.52 19.36 -0.56
CA ALA A 115 19.84 18.86 -0.93
C ALA A 115 20.64 18.52 0.34
N CYS A 116 21.30 17.37 0.34
CA CYS A 116 22.22 16.94 1.37
C CYS A 116 23.62 16.76 0.77
N LYS A 117 24.66 17.09 1.53
CA LYS A 117 26.06 16.99 1.08
C LYS A 117 26.51 15.55 0.82
N ASP A 118 25.98 14.59 1.56
CA ASP A 118 26.36 13.18 1.56
C ASP A 118 25.22 12.32 2.12
N TYR A 119 25.35 11.00 1.97
CA TYR A 119 24.35 10.03 2.43
C TYR A 119 24.18 10.03 3.96
N VAL A 120 25.27 10.26 4.71
CA VAL A 120 25.24 10.34 6.18
C VAL A 120 24.35 11.51 6.63
N SER A 121 24.42 12.64 5.94
CA SER A 121 23.57 13.80 6.19
C SER A 121 22.10 13.50 5.91
N CYS A 122 21.78 12.71 4.87
CA CYS A 122 20.41 12.23 4.62
C CYS A 122 19.88 11.37 5.77
N GLN A 123 20.71 10.46 6.30
CA GLN A 123 20.32 9.60 7.42
C GLN A 123 20.07 10.41 8.70
N ASN A 124 20.93 11.38 9.01
CA ASN A 124 20.74 12.29 10.14
C ASN A 124 19.46 13.13 9.97
N LEU A 125 19.18 13.60 8.75
CA LEU A 125 17.95 14.32 8.44
C LEU A 125 16.71 13.45 8.66
N LEU A 126 16.74 12.16 8.27
CA LEU A 126 15.65 11.23 8.53
C LEU A 126 15.41 11.04 10.05
N LEU A 127 16.47 10.88 10.83
CA LEU A 127 16.36 10.75 12.29
C LEU A 127 15.76 12.01 12.93
N GLU A 128 16.24 13.19 12.52
CA GLU A 128 15.71 14.48 12.98
C GLU A 128 14.26 14.71 12.54
N ALA A 129 13.91 14.34 11.32
CA ALA A 129 12.53 14.41 10.81
C ALA A 129 11.61 13.51 11.63
N LYS A 130 12.01 12.26 11.90
CA LYS A 130 11.26 11.35 12.78
C LYS A 130 11.08 11.93 14.18
N ARG A 131 12.13 12.52 14.76
CA ARG A 131 12.10 13.10 16.11
C ARG A 131 11.24 14.36 16.22
N LYS A 132 11.33 15.27 15.24
CA LYS A 132 10.70 16.59 15.29
C LYS A 132 9.30 16.63 14.68
N LEU A 133 9.06 15.85 13.62
CA LEU A 133 7.76 15.80 12.95
C LEU A 133 6.90 14.65 13.51
N GLY A 134 7.51 13.54 13.93
CA GLY A 134 6.81 12.40 14.50
C GLY A 134 5.63 11.97 13.64
N ASN A 135 4.43 12.06 14.22
CA ASN A 135 3.19 11.52 13.65
C ASN A 135 2.67 12.28 12.42
N ILE A 136 3.20 13.48 12.11
CA ILE A 136 2.80 14.22 10.91
C ILE A 136 3.64 13.86 9.68
N LEU A 137 4.80 13.21 9.87
CA LEU A 137 5.65 12.75 8.78
C LEU A 137 4.89 11.73 7.93
N SER A 138 4.75 12.03 6.63
CA SER A 138 3.90 11.25 5.73
C SER A 138 4.68 10.42 4.70
N ALA A 139 5.87 10.88 4.35
CA ALA A 139 6.77 10.27 3.38
C ALA A 139 8.19 10.78 3.67
N PHE A 140 9.20 9.97 3.39
CA PHE A 140 10.59 10.40 3.34
C PHE A 140 11.30 9.54 2.28
N GLU A 141 11.66 10.16 1.17
CA GLU A 141 12.29 9.51 0.03
C GLU A 141 13.67 10.11 -0.19
N PHE A 142 14.60 9.31 -0.71
CA PHE A 142 15.93 9.73 -1.09
C PHE A 142 16.17 9.38 -2.56
N LEU A 143 16.96 10.21 -3.21
CA LEU A 143 17.45 10.01 -4.57
C LEU A 143 18.86 10.58 -4.66
N ASP A 144 19.73 9.92 -5.41
CA ASP A 144 21.11 10.36 -5.61
C ASP A 144 21.23 11.36 -6.77
N SER A 145 22.44 11.89 -6.98
CA SER A 145 22.71 12.83 -8.07
C SER A 145 22.46 12.21 -9.43
N HIS A 146 22.82 10.94 -9.61
CA HIS A 146 22.60 10.23 -10.87
C HIS A 146 21.10 10.14 -11.22
N SER A 147 20.27 9.82 -10.24
CA SER A 147 18.81 9.81 -10.38
C SER A 147 18.28 11.19 -10.78
N MET A 148 18.79 12.27 -10.19
CA MET A 148 18.44 13.66 -10.57
C MET A 148 18.83 13.99 -12.00
N ASP A 149 20.04 13.60 -12.41
CA ASP A 149 20.55 13.89 -13.75
C ASP A 149 19.69 13.18 -14.81
N LEU A 150 19.35 11.91 -14.59
CA LEU A 150 18.50 11.13 -15.48
C LEU A 150 17.11 11.75 -15.64
N VAL A 151 16.45 12.16 -14.56
CA VAL A 151 15.11 12.78 -14.67
C VAL A 151 15.14 14.20 -15.21
N SER A 152 16.27 14.91 -15.08
CA SER A 152 16.47 16.25 -15.63
C SER A 152 16.74 16.22 -17.13
N PHE A 153 17.40 15.16 -17.62
CA PHE A 153 17.63 14.93 -19.06
C PHE A 153 16.34 14.59 -19.82
N LEU A 154 15.33 14.06 -19.14
CA LEU A 154 14.03 13.70 -19.73
C LEU A 154 13.08 14.90 -19.90
N ARG A 155 13.58 16.14 -19.75
CA ARG A 155 12.86 17.39 -20.04
C ARG A 155 13.40 18.05 -21.30
#